data_AF-A0A1I2K2S7-F1
#
_entry.id   AF-A0A1I2K2S7-F1
#
_cell.length_a   1.000
_cell.length_b   1.000
_cell.length_c   1.000
_cell.angle_alpha   90.00
_cell.angle_beta   90.00
_cell.angle_gamma   90.00
#
_symmetry.space_group_name_H-M   'P 1'
#
loop_
_entity.id
_entity.type
_entity.pdbx_description
1 polymer ?
#
loop_
_entity_poly.entity_id
_entity_poly.type
_entity_poly.pdbx_seq_one_letter_code
_entity_poly.pdbx_strand_id
1 'polypeptide(L)'
;MKQIVLILLLTGFLASCSMQSKLSRQFNGEPIEQVKESFKSIPVTEIPQRNGNTKVIFTKEAKLPGTVINQGEKSLDPITTPPVTKIEQFIFEVDKNGVVINSEYSNTYKKL
;
A
#
# COMPACT_ATOMS: atom_id res chain seq x y z
N MET A 1 22.61 30.83 7.38
CA MET A 1 21.16 30.61 7.59
C MET A 1 20.45 30.03 6.36
N LYS A 2 20.61 30.56 5.14
CA LYS A 2 20.01 30.00 3.90
C LYS A 2 20.33 28.51 3.65
N GLN A 3 21.54 28.05 3.94
CA GLN A 3 21.94 26.65 3.74
C GLN A 3 21.28 25.68 4.74
N ILE A 4 21.01 26.12 5.97
CA ILE A 4 20.34 25.29 7.01
C ILE A 4 18.87 25.07 6.63
N VAL A 5 18.21 26.09 6.10
CA VAL A 5 16.83 25.97 5.59
C VAL A 5 16.75 25.00 4.41
N LEU A 6 17.74 25.04 3.51
CA LEU A 6 17.80 24.11 2.37
C LEU A 6 17.99 22.65 2.83
N ILE A 7 18.87 22.41 3.80
CA ILE A 7 19.11 21.07 4.37
C ILE A 7 17.85 20.55 5.07
N LEU A 8 17.17 21.39 5.85
CA LEU A 8 15.94 21.02 6.55
C LEU A 8 14.80 20.68 5.57
N LEU A 9 14.67 21.45 4.49
CA LEU A 9 13.71 21.19 3.41
C LEU A 9 14.02 19.85 2.71
N LEU A 10 15.30 19.59 2.41
CA LEU A 10 15.73 18.34 1.75
C LEU A 10 15.44 17.11 2.63
N THR A 11 15.68 17.20 3.94
CA THR A 11 15.39 16.12 4.87
C THR A 11 13.88 15.89 5.06
N GLY A 12 13.06 16.95 4.94
CA GLY A 12 11.61 16.85 5.00
C GLY A 12 11.01 16.09 3.81
N PHE A 13 11.56 16.25 2.61
CA PHE A 13 11.12 15.52 1.42
C PHE A 13 11.44 14.01 1.48
N LEU A 14 12.50 13.62 2.19
CA LEU A 14 12.85 12.20 2.40
C LEU A 14 11.95 11.52 3.45
N ALA A 15 11.17 12.28 4.23
CA ALA A 15 10.31 11.75 5.28
C ALA A 15 8.93 11.29 4.78
N SER A 16 8.64 11.35 3.48
CA SER A 16 7.44 10.73 2.90
C SER A 16 7.58 9.21 2.95
N CYS A 17 7.28 8.62 4.10
CA CYS A 17 7.18 7.18 4.31
C CYS A 17 6.12 6.60 3.36
N SER A 18 6.56 6.05 2.23
CA SER A 18 5.70 5.27 1.36
C SER A 18 5.27 3.98 2.05
N MET A 19 4.06 3.49 1.74
CA MET A 19 3.61 2.19 2.23
C MET A 19 4.61 1.07 1.89
N GLN A 20 5.26 1.19 0.72
CA GLN A 20 6.37 0.34 0.28
C GLN A 20 7.53 0.32 1.29
N SER A 21 8.00 1.49 1.74
CA SER A 21 9.09 1.57 2.72
C SER A 21 8.69 0.99 4.07
N LYS A 22 7.44 1.22 4.48
CA LYS A 22 6.90 0.63 5.72
C LYS A 22 6.88 -0.90 5.65
N LEU A 23 6.37 -1.48 4.56
CA LEU A 23 6.35 -2.94 4.38
C LEU A 23 7.76 -3.52 4.44
N SER A 24 8.69 -2.94 3.67
CA SER A 24 10.06 -3.46 3.60
C SER A 24 10.75 -3.42 4.95
N ARG A 25 10.63 -2.32 5.71
CA ARG A 25 11.23 -2.19 7.04
C ARG A 25 10.62 -3.12 8.08
N GLN A 26 9.34 -3.42 7.96
CA GLN A 26 8.61 -4.18 8.97
C GLN A 26 8.68 -5.70 8.74
N PHE A 27 8.78 -6.15 7.49
CA PHE A 27 8.57 -7.56 7.17
C PHE A 27 9.73 -8.23 6.41
N ASN A 28 10.65 -7.48 5.78
CA ASN A 28 11.79 -8.13 5.14
C ASN A 28 12.70 -8.78 6.20
N GLY A 29 13.06 -10.04 5.99
CA GLY A 29 13.82 -10.85 6.93
C GLY A 29 12.97 -11.53 8.00
N GLU A 30 11.68 -11.21 8.09
CA GLU A 30 10.78 -11.84 9.06
C GLU A 30 10.19 -13.15 8.53
N PRO A 31 9.79 -14.08 9.43
CA PRO A 31 9.06 -15.28 9.05
C PRO A 31 7.68 -14.94 8.47
N ILE A 32 7.25 -15.70 7.46
CA ILE A 32 5.96 -15.52 6.80
C ILE A 32 4.77 -15.62 7.78
N GLU A 33 4.91 -16.36 8.89
CA GLU A 33 3.83 -16.50 9.88
C GLU A 33 3.54 -15.19 10.62
N GLN A 34 4.54 -14.35 10.84
CA GLN A 34 4.33 -13.03 11.45
C GLN A 34 3.60 -12.08 10.50
N VAL A 35 3.88 -12.19 9.20
CA VAL A 35 3.14 -11.47 8.17
C VAL A 35 1.70 -11.96 8.14
N LYS A 36 1.47 -13.27 8.11
CA LYS A 36 0.12 -13.86 8.10
C LYS A 36 -0.71 -13.43 9.31
N GLU A 37 -0.10 -13.37 10.51
CA GLU A 37 -0.81 -12.85 11.68
C GLU A 37 -1.13 -11.36 11.55
N SER A 38 -0.21 -10.55 11.01
CA SER A 38 -0.43 -9.11 10.78
C SER A 38 -1.53 -8.83 9.75
N PHE A 39 -1.78 -9.76 8.83
CA PHE A 39 -2.75 -9.64 7.74
C PHE A 39 -3.93 -10.64 7.86
N LYS A 40 -4.17 -11.20 9.04
CA LYS A 40 -5.12 -12.31 9.28
C LYS A 40 -6.55 -12.08 8.77
N SER A 41 -6.99 -10.82 8.72
CA SER A 41 -8.33 -10.45 8.24
C SER A 41 -8.40 -10.22 6.73
N ILE A 42 -7.29 -10.38 6.00
CA ILE A 42 -7.19 -10.07 4.57
C ILE A 42 -7.01 -11.38 3.80
N PRO A 43 -7.82 -11.64 2.76
CA PRO A 43 -7.67 -12.83 1.93
C PRO A 43 -6.25 -12.98 1.35
N VAL A 44 -5.71 -14.19 1.46
CA VAL A 44 -4.35 -14.53 1.00
C VAL A 44 -4.39 -15.41 -0.24
N THR A 45 -3.45 -15.20 -1.16
CA THR A 45 -3.17 -16.05 -2.32
C THR A 45 -1.69 -16.40 -2.32
N GLU A 46 -1.37 -17.69 -2.38
CA GLU A 46 0.01 -18.17 -2.44
C GLU A 46 0.29 -18.76 -3.83
N ILE A 47 1.34 -18.28 -4.49
CA ILE A 47 1.72 -18.67 -5.85
C ILE A 47 3.15 -19.22 -5.81
N PRO A 48 3.36 -20.53 -5.97
CA PRO A 48 4.68 -21.11 -6.09
C PRO A 48 5.42 -20.56 -7.32
N GLN A 49 6.68 -20.19 -7.15
CA GLN A 49 7.55 -19.73 -8.22
C GLN A 49 8.55 -20.81 -8.65
N ARG A 50 9.04 -20.73 -9.89
CA ARG A 50 9.93 -21.75 -10.48
C ARG A 50 11.28 -21.90 -9.76
N ASN A 51 11.75 -20.85 -9.06
CA ASN A 51 12.97 -20.86 -8.26
C ASN A 51 12.79 -21.56 -6.89
N GLY A 52 11.57 -21.98 -6.56
CA GLY A 52 11.20 -22.57 -5.28
C GLY A 52 10.84 -21.54 -4.20
N ASN A 53 10.78 -20.25 -4.56
CA ASN A 53 10.19 -19.23 -3.71
C ASN A 53 8.66 -19.27 -3.83
N THR A 54 7.97 -18.60 -2.91
CA THR A 54 6.51 -18.45 -2.93
C THR A 54 6.17 -16.98 -2.92
N LYS A 55 5.32 -16.55 -3.86
CA LYS A 55 4.73 -15.22 -3.84
C LYS A 55 3.43 -15.27 -3.04
N VAL A 56 3.37 -14.54 -1.93
CA VAL A 56 2.21 -14.44 -1.03
C VAL A 56 1.56 -13.08 -1.22
N ILE A 57 0.27 -13.04 -1.55
CA ILE A 57 -0.46 -11.83 -1.91
C ILE A 57 -1.67 -11.68 -0.99
N PHE A 58 -1.74 -10.58 -0.25
CA PHE A 58 -2.90 -10.19 0.52
C PHE A 58 -3.66 -9.11 -0.22
N THR A 59 -4.93 -9.36 -0.57
CA THR A 59 -5.76 -8.41 -1.34
C THR A 59 -6.87 -7.83 -0.47
N LYS A 60 -6.86 -6.52 -0.30
CA LYS A 60 -7.88 -5.76 0.43
C LYS A 60 -8.68 -4.90 -0.54
N GLU A 61 -9.99 -5.08 -0.55
CA GLU A 61 -10.91 -4.25 -1.33
C GLU A 61 -11.66 -3.28 -0.41
N ALA A 62 -11.79 -2.02 -0.84
CA ALA A 62 -12.53 -1.00 -0.13
C ALA A 62 -13.40 -0.22 -1.12
N LYS A 63 -14.71 -0.14 -0.85
CA LYS A 63 -15.61 0.73 -1.60
C LYS A 63 -15.46 2.15 -1.09
N LEU A 64 -15.07 3.07 -1.96
CA LEU A 64 -14.98 4.49 -1.65
C LEU A 64 -16.25 5.18 -2.19
N PRO A 65 -17.09 5.74 -1.31
CA PRO A 65 -18.27 6.47 -1.77
C PRO A 65 -17.86 7.74 -2.52
N GLY A 66 -18.74 8.20 -3.40
CA GLY A 66 -18.61 9.51 -4.00
C GLY A 66 -18.62 10.61 -2.93
N THR A 67 -17.81 11.64 -3.12
CA THR A 67 -17.76 12.81 -2.24
C THR A 67 -18.24 14.04 -2.99
N VAL A 68 -18.93 14.95 -2.29
CA VAL A 68 -19.38 16.20 -2.88
C VAL A 68 -18.19 17.11 -3.08
N ILE A 69 -18.02 17.62 -4.30
CA ILE A 69 -16.96 18.55 -4.64
C ILE A 69 -17.34 19.91 -4.09
N ASN A 70 -16.52 20.46 -3.19
CA ASN A 70 -16.68 21.84 -2.74
C ASN A 70 -16.22 22.79 -3.86
N GLN A 71 -17.16 23.57 -4.41
CA GLN A 71 -16.92 24.44 -5.56
C GLN A 71 -16.58 25.88 -5.19
N GLY A 72 -16.55 26.25 -3.90
CA GLY A 72 -16.17 27.60 -3.43
C GLY A 72 -17.17 28.73 -3.77
N GLU A 73 -18.04 28.56 -4.77
CA GLU A 73 -19.12 29.49 -5.15
C GLU A 73 -20.51 28.85 -5.01
N LYS A 74 -21.57 29.67 -5.06
CA LYS A 74 -22.97 29.23 -5.08
C LYS A 74 -23.26 28.43 -6.36
N SER A 75 -22.92 27.15 -6.38
CA SER A 75 -23.52 26.21 -7.34
C SER A 75 -24.94 25.91 -6.88
N LEU A 76 -25.89 25.86 -7.82
CA LEU A 76 -27.29 25.51 -7.51
C LEU A 76 -27.44 24.02 -7.20
N ASP A 77 -26.59 23.18 -7.82
CA ASP A 77 -26.57 21.73 -7.63
C ASP A 77 -25.19 21.22 -7.19
N PRO A 78 -25.11 20.28 -6.24
CA PRO A 78 -23.87 19.64 -5.82
C PRO A 78 -23.37 18.64 -6.88
N ILE A 79 -22.09 18.72 -7.24
CA ILE A 79 -21.42 17.71 -8.07
C ILE A 79 -20.76 16.68 -7.15
N THR A 80 -21.05 15.40 -7.37
CA THR A 80 -20.49 14.29 -6.59
C THR A 80 -19.48 13.52 -7.43
N THR A 81 -18.33 13.15 -6.85
CA THR A 81 -17.37 12.28 -7.52
C THR A 81 -17.97 10.88 -7.74
N PRO A 82 -17.61 10.17 -8.82
CA PRO A 82 -18.08 8.81 -9.00
C PRO A 82 -17.53 7.90 -7.90
N PRO A 83 -18.33 6.96 -7.36
CA PRO A 83 -17.84 5.97 -6.42
C PRO A 83 -16.85 5.03 -7.12
N VAL A 84 -15.84 4.56 -6.39
CA VAL A 84 -14.81 3.65 -6.91
C VAL A 84 -14.51 2.54 -5.92
N THR A 85 -14.09 1.39 -6.42
CA THR A 85 -13.51 0.32 -5.61
C THR A 85 -12.00 0.47 -5.61
N LYS A 86 -11.41 0.72 -4.44
CA LYS A 86 -9.96 0.66 -4.22
C LYS A 86 -9.56 -0.78 -3.94
N ILE A 87 -8.59 -1.29 -4.68
CA ILE A 87 -7.96 -2.59 -4.47
C ILE A 87 -6.53 -2.34 -4.01
N GLU A 88 -6.17 -2.84 -2.84
CA GLU A 88 -4.83 -2.77 -2.28
C GLU A 88 -4.24 -4.18 -2.23
N GLN A 89 -3.02 -4.34 -2.73
CA GLN A 89 -2.30 -5.60 -2.72
C GLN A 89 -0.99 -5.44 -1.94
N PHE A 90 -0.80 -6.33 -0.97
CA PHE A 90 0.44 -6.49 -0.22
C PHE A 90 1.08 -7.80 -0.65
N ILE A 91 2.21 -7.70 -1.35
CA ILE A 91 2.86 -8.79 -2.04
C ILE A 91 4.16 -9.09 -1.31
N PHE A 92 4.40 -10.33 -0.97
CA PHE A 92 5.62 -10.79 -0.31
C PHE A 92 6.23 -11.92 -1.13
N GLU A 93 7.54 -11.87 -1.34
CA GLU A 93 8.30 -13.00 -1.86
C GLU A 93 8.96 -13.72 -0.69
N VAL A 94 8.70 -15.02 -0.57
CA VAL A 94 9.13 -15.86 0.55
C VAL A 94 10.09 -16.91 0.02
N ASP A 95 11.24 -17.07 0.67
CA ASP A 95 12.21 -18.10 0.30
C ASP A 95 11.79 -19.51 0.76
N LYS A 96 12.62 -20.49 0.44
CA LYS A 96 12.42 -21.91 0.81
C LYS A 96 12.43 -22.15 2.32
N ASN A 97 12.97 -21.23 3.10
CA ASN A 97 13.04 -21.32 4.56
C ASN A 97 11.84 -20.63 5.24
N GLY A 98 10.91 -20.07 4.47
CA GLY A 98 9.76 -19.35 5.01
C GLY A 98 10.06 -17.91 5.41
N VAL A 99 11.17 -17.32 4.94
CA VAL A 99 11.59 -15.96 5.25
C VAL A 99 11.22 -15.01 4.11
N VAL A 100 10.67 -13.84 4.44
CA VAL A 100 10.35 -12.81 3.46
C VAL A 100 11.64 -12.16 2.95
N ILE A 101 11.90 -12.28 1.65
CA ILE A 101 13.08 -11.70 0.99
C ILE A 101 12.75 -10.38 0.28
N ASN A 102 11.49 -10.17 -0.07
CA ASN A 102 11.04 -8.94 -0.72
C ASN A 102 9.57 -8.66 -0.39
N SER A 103 9.22 -7.38 -0.39
CA SER A 103 7.87 -6.89 -0.14
C SER A 103 7.50 -5.83 -1.18
N GLU A 104 6.29 -5.84 -1.68
CA GLU A 104 5.77 -4.89 -2.66
C GLU A 104 4.34 -4.47 -2.30
N TYR A 105 4.03 -3.20 -2.50
CA TYR A 105 2.70 -2.64 -2.32
C TYR A 105 2.20 -2.07 -3.65
N SER A 106 1.01 -2.49 -4.05
CA SER A 106 0.30 -1.96 -5.21
C SER A 106 -1.10 -1.53 -4.81
N ASN A 107 -1.61 -0.47 -5.44
CA ASN A 107 -3.00 -0.10 -5.35
C ASN A 107 -3.57 0.23 -6.73
N THR A 108 -4.86 -0.01 -6.88
CA THR A 108 -5.59 0.25 -8.13
C THR A 108 -7.01 0.70 -7.81
N TYR A 109 -7.58 1.54 -8.67
CA TYR A 109 -8.94 2.01 -8.55
C TYR A 109 -9.76 1.50 -9.72
N LYS A 110 -10.88 0.84 -9.44
CA LYS A 110 -11.85 0.42 -10.45
C LYS A 110 -13.10 1.28 -10.32
N LYS A 111 -13.59 1.79 -11.44
CA LYS A 111 -14.93 2.43 -11.48
C LYS A 111 -15.98 1.36 -11.18
N LEU A 112 -16.97 1.73 -10.37
CA LEU A 112 -18.17 0.93 -10.15
C LEU A 112 -19.10 1.02 -11.36
#